data_AF-A0AAW1V1Q1-F1
#
_entry.id   AF-A0AAW1V1Q1-F1
#
_cell.length_a   1.000
_cell.length_b   1.000
_cell.length_c   1.000
_cell.angle_alpha   90.00
_cell.angle_beta   90.00
_cell.angle_gamma   90.00
#
_symmetry.space_group_name_H-M   'P 1'
#
loop_
_entity.id
_entity.type
_entity.pdbx_description
1 polymer ?
#
loop_
_entity_poly.entity_id
_entity_poly.type
_entity_poly.pdbx_seq_one_letter_code
_entity_poly.pdbx_strand_id
1 'polypeptide(L)'
;MPQMKLQSSDGKIFEVDTKIAICSALIKVILEDLGFVEEEGEGFLLSNVKSDILEKVIEWATHHQDDSLLLQNHYCEEKERGIFIWDTKFLKENQDFLMDVTTAANYLDIKTLFDLTCGASVKSSKKRTKYKIRKMPQMKLQSSDGKIFEVDMKIAKCSAFIKVILEDLGLVEQEGEGFPLSNVKSDILEKVLKWATHHQDDPLLTQNHYIEGKKRVNCVWDAEFLKENKDFLMDLMEAANYLEIKNLFDLTCEALGKSIKMKIKDKIQEVFDIKKKMRKVRGKLNCVII
;
A
#
# COMPACT_ATOMS: atom_id res chain seq x y z
N MET A 1 24.70 14.87 -13.95
CA MET A 1 24.12 13.72 -13.21
C MET A 1 24.39 12.49 -14.05
N PRO A 2 24.57 11.29 -13.48
CA PRO A 2 24.80 10.10 -14.29
C PRO A 2 23.60 9.93 -15.25
N GLN A 3 23.90 9.77 -16.53
CA GLN A 3 22.91 9.54 -17.58
C GLN A 3 23.18 8.17 -18.17
N MET A 4 22.09 7.49 -18.53
CA MET A 4 22.11 6.20 -19.21
C MET A 4 21.51 6.37 -20.61
N LYS A 5 22.10 5.70 -21.59
CA LYS A 5 21.51 5.59 -22.93
C LYS A 5 20.58 4.38 -23.01
N LEU A 6 19.31 4.59 -23.33
CA LEU A 6 18.35 3.55 -23.65
C LEU A 6 18.08 3.55 -25.15
N GLN A 7 18.12 2.37 -25.78
CA GLN A 7 17.81 2.23 -27.21
C GLN A 7 16.48 1.50 -27.38
N SER A 8 15.55 2.10 -28.12
CA SER A 8 14.29 1.45 -28.48
C SER A 8 14.49 0.36 -29.54
N SER A 9 13.51 -0.51 -29.73
CA SER A 9 13.54 -1.61 -30.68
C SER A 9 13.65 -1.18 -32.16
N ASP A 10 13.25 0.05 -32.47
CA ASP A 10 13.39 0.71 -33.78
C ASP A 10 14.68 1.56 -33.88
N GLY A 11 15.57 1.45 -32.89
CA GLY A 11 16.94 1.97 -32.95
C GLY A 11 17.13 3.42 -32.49
N LYS A 12 16.08 4.12 -32.03
CA LYS A 12 16.20 5.48 -31.47
C LYS A 12 16.85 5.40 -30.09
N ILE A 13 17.82 6.27 -29.84
CA ILE A 13 18.53 6.36 -28.55
C ILE A 13 17.95 7.52 -27.74
N PHE A 14 17.73 7.27 -26.45
CA PHE A 14 17.24 8.21 -25.46
C PHE A 14 18.29 8.34 -24.35
N GLU A 15 18.69 9.58 -24.06
CA GLU A 15 19.53 9.88 -22.90
C GLU A 15 18.61 10.16 -21.70
N VAL A 16 18.68 9.30 -20.68
CA VAL A 16 17.78 9.33 -19.51
C VAL A 16 18.63 9.45 -18.25
N ASP A 17 18.25 10.32 -17.31
CA ASP A 17 18.92 10.38 -16.02
C ASP A 17 18.81 9.01 -15.34
N THR A 18 19.91 8.50 -14.80
CA THR A 18 19.94 7.19 -14.14
C THR A 18 18.88 7.11 -13.03
N LYS A 19 18.57 8.21 -12.34
CA LYS A 19 17.51 8.26 -11.31
C LYS A 19 16.11 8.01 -11.87
N ILE A 20 15.85 8.42 -13.10
CA ILE A 20 14.58 8.17 -13.79
C ILE A 20 14.58 6.74 -14.35
N ALA A 21 15.71 6.29 -14.88
CA ALA A 21 15.85 4.95 -15.46
C ALA A 21 15.61 3.83 -14.43
N ILE A 22 16.03 4.02 -13.17
CA ILE A 22 15.79 3.05 -12.08
C ILE A 22 14.33 2.96 -11.60
N CYS A 23 13.40 3.79 -12.14
CA CYS A 23 11.97 3.53 -11.97
C CYS A 23 11.56 2.17 -12.55
N SER A 24 12.33 1.66 -13.52
CA SER A 24 12.25 0.28 -14.00
C SER A 24 13.04 -0.64 -13.07
N ALA A 25 12.36 -1.60 -12.45
CA ALA A 25 13.04 -2.61 -11.64
C ALA A 25 13.98 -3.48 -12.48
N LEU A 26 13.65 -3.71 -13.77
CA LEU A 26 14.53 -4.37 -14.73
C LEU A 26 15.86 -3.60 -14.90
N ILE A 27 15.79 -2.31 -15.24
CA ILE A 27 16.98 -1.47 -15.42
C ILE A 27 17.79 -1.36 -14.12
N LYS A 28 17.10 -1.26 -12.98
CA LYS A 28 17.76 -1.24 -11.66
C LYS A 28 18.60 -2.50 -11.41
N VAL A 29 18.04 -3.68 -11.63
CA VAL A 29 18.77 -4.96 -11.52
C VAL A 29 19.97 -5.00 -12.46
N ILE A 30 19.82 -4.52 -13.70
CA ILE A 30 20.91 -4.50 -14.68
C ILE A 30 22.06 -3.59 -14.23
N LEU A 31 21.75 -2.44 -13.63
CA LEU A 31 22.74 -1.48 -13.14
C LEU A 31 23.42 -1.95 -11.84
N GLU A 32 22.66 -2.49 -10.89
CA GLU A 32 23.15 -2.85 -9.55
C GLU A 32 23.80 -4.24 -9.51
N ASP A 33 23.23 -5.24 -10.20
CA ASP A 33 23.65 -6.65 -10.07
C ASP A 33 24.53 -7.13 -11.23
N LEU A 34 24.38 -6.56 -12.43
CA LEU A 34 25.06 -7.05 -13.64
C LEU A 34 26.22 -6.16 -14.10
N GLY A 35 26.41 -4.99 -13.48
CA GLY A 35 27.57 -4.12 -13.73
C GLY A 35 27.66 -3.64 -15.18
N PHE A 36 26.57 -3.07 -15.72
CA PHE A 36 26.54 -2.55 -17.09
C PHE A 36 27.64 -1.51 -17.32
N VAL A 37 28.53 -1.78 -18.27
CA VAL A 37 29.55 -0.85 -18.76
C VAL A 37 29.04 -0.30 -20.09
N GLU A 38 28.79 1.01 -20.17
CA GLU A 38 28.45 1.67 -21.43
C GLU A 38 29.62 1.54 -22.41
N GLU A 39 29.47 0.72 -23.46
CA GLU A 39 30.37 0.76 -24.61
C GLU A 39 30.06 2.03 -25.44
N GLU A 40 31.09 2.67 -25.99
CA GLU A 40 30.97 3.97 -26.66
C GLU A 40 29.96 3.93 -27.83
N GLY A 41 28.76 4.46 -27.59
CA GLY A 41 27.76 4.74 -28.63
C GLY A 41 26.55 3.81 -28.66
N GLU A 42 26.56 2.69 -27.95
CA GLU A 42 25.43 1.75 -27.90
C GLU A 42 24.67 1.87 -26.58
N GLY A 43 23.40 2.26 -26.65
CA GLY A 43 22.52 2.29 -25.48
C GLY A 43 21.99 0.90 -25.14
N PHE A 44 21.48 0.74 -23.91
CA PHE A 44 20.82 -0.50 -23.50
C PHE A 44 19.59 -0.78 -24.37
N LEU A 45 19.62 -1.87 -25.15
CA LEU A 45 18.58 -2.20 -26.12
C LEU A 45 17.33 -2.79 -25.45
N LEU A 46 16.22 -2.06 -25.56
CA LEU A 46 14.88 -2.47 -25.19
C LEU A 46 14.17 -3.08 -26.40
N SER A 47 14.49 -4.34 -26.68
CA SER A 47 14.06 -5.06 -27.90
C SER A 47 12.55 -5.14 -28.10
N ASN A 48 11.76 -4.98 -27.05
CA ASN A 48 10.29 -5.05 -27.09
C ASN A 48 9.59 -3.69 -26.98
N VAL A 49 10.31 -2.56 -26.97
CA VAL A 49 9.72 -1.23 -26.77
C VAL A 49 10.09 -0.31 -27.92
N LYS A 50 9.09 0.14 -28.69
CA LYS A 50 9.27 1.12 -29.78
C LYS A 50 9.57 2.52 -29.25
N SER A 51 10.11 3.39 -30.10
CA SER A 51 10.53 4.74 -29.72
C SER A 51 9.40 5.61 -29.16
N ASP A 52 8.24 5.62 -29.81
CA ASP A 52 7.05 6.38 -29.40
C ASP A 52 6.51 5.93 -28.03
N ILE A 53 6.52 4.62 -27.79
CA ILE A 53 6.13 4.03 -26.50
C ILE A 53 7.15 4.34 -25.41
N LEU A 54 8.45 4.19 -25.72
CA LEU A 54 9.52 4.46 -24.78
C LEU A 54 9.53 5.94 -24.36
N GLU A 55 9.28 6.85 -25.30
CA GLU A 55 9.15 8.29 -25.03
C GLU A 55 8.01 8.55 -24.04
N LYS A 56 6.87 7.88 -24.19
CA LYS A 56 5.74 7.99 -23.26
C LYS A 56 6.04 7.42 -21.87
N VAL A 57 6.79 6.30 -21.81
CA VAL A 57 7.23 5.72 -20.54
C VAL A 57 8.21 6.67 -19.82
N ILE A 58 9.14 7.29 -20.55
CA ILE A 58 10.08 8.27 -20.00
C ILE A 58 9.34 9.53 -19.52
N GLU A 59 8.34 10.01 -20.27
CA GLU A 59 7.47 11.13 -19.85
C GLU A 59 6.83 10.83 -18.48
N TRP A 60 6.23 9.65 -18.33
CA TRP A 60 5.64 9.22 -17.08
C TRP A 60 6.66 9.12 -15.95
N ALA A 61 7.79 8.46 -16.20
CA ALA A 61 8.83 8.25 -15.19
C ALA A 61 9.46 9.56 -14.72
N THR A 62 9.63 10.52 -15.63
CA THR A 62 10.14 11.87 -15.31
C THR A 62 9.17 12.63 -14.42
N HIS A 63 7.87 12.55 -14.71
CA HIS A 63 6.85 13.22 -13.89
C HIS A 63 6.75 12.60 -12.49
N HIS A 64 6.85 11.27 -12.40
CA HIS A 64 6.66 10.52 -11.16
C HIS A 64 7.98 10.18 -10.42
N GLN A 65 9.11 10.73 -10.85
CA GLN A 65 10.44 10.43 -10.28
C GLN A 65 10.52 10.70 -8.77
N ASP A 66 9.79 11.71 -8.29
CA ASP A 66 9.77 12.13 -6.89
C ASP A 66 8.58 11.54 -6.11
N ASP A 67 7.65 10.86 -6.79
CA ASP A 67 6.45 10.32 -6.14
C ASP A 67 6.78 9.12 -5.26
N SER A 68 7.82 8.35 -5.62
CA SER A 68 8.43 7.33 -4.74
C SER A 68 8.99 7.90 -3.44
N LEU A 69 9.38 9.19 -3.40
CA LEU A 69 9.86 9.87 -2.19
C LEU A 69 8.71 10.48 -1.37
N LEU A 70 7.57 10.78 -1.98
CA LEU A 70 6.37 11.31 -1.30
C LEU A 70 5.66 10.25 -0.45
N LEU A 71 5.79 8.97 -0.81
CA LEU A 71 5.36 7.85 0.04
C LEU A 71 6.16 7.75 1.35
N GLN A 72 7.32 8.41 1.46
CA GLN A 72 8.12 8.46 2.70
C GLN A 72 7.90 9.73 3.52
N ASN A 73 7.40 10.82 2.93
CA ASN A 73 7.23 12.11 3.61
C ASN A 73 5.85 12.68 3.34
N HIS A 74 4.94 12.50 4.29
CA HIS A 74 3.60 13.10 4.34
C HIS A 74 3.63 14.61 4.01
N TYR A 75 3.28 15.02 2.78
CA TYR A 75 2.91 16.40 2.46
C TYR A 75 1.98 16.55 1.24
N CYS A 76 0.88 17.28 1.50
CA CYS A 76 0.02 18.10 0.64
C CYS A 76 -1.04 17.45 -0.29
N GLU A 77 -2.32 17.57 0.11
CA GLU A 77 -3.53 17.25 -0.67
C GLU A 77 -3.59 17.91 -2.07
N GLU A 78 -2.96 19.08 -2.23
CA GLU A 78 -2.93 19.79 -3.53
C GLU A 78 -2.04 19.06 -4.55
N LYS A 79 -0.98 18.38 -4.10
CA LYS A 79 -0.06 17.63 -4.97
C LYS A 79 -0.67 16.29 -5.40
N GLU A 80 -1.41 15.62 -4.52
CA GLU A 80 -2.22 14.43 -4.87
C GLU A 80 -3.30 14.75 -5.91
N ARG A 81 -3.97 15.91 -5.78
CA ARG A 81 -4.90 16.41 -6.81
C ARG A 81 -4.18 16.72 -8.13
N GLY A 82 -2.96 17.27 -8.08
CA GLY A 82 -2.13 17.54 -9.25
C GLY A 82 -1.72 16.28 -10.01
N ILE A 83 -1.25 15.26 -9.30
CA ILE A 83 -0.90 13.94 -9.84
C ILE A 83 -2.13 13.31 -10.51
N PHE A 84 -3.28 13.29 -9.83
CA PHE A 84 -4.53 12.76 -10.37
C PHE A 84 -5.00 13.47 -11.66
N ILE A 85 -4.83 14.79 -11.75
CA ILE A 85 -5.16 15.57 -12.95
C ILE A 85 -4.19 15.26 -14.09
N TRP A 86 -2.90 15.12 -13.80
CA TRP A 86 -1.89 14.80 -14.80
C TRP A 86 -2.09 13.39 -15.34
N ASP A 87 -2.29 12.39 -14.49
CA ASP A 87 -2.62 11.02 -14.85
C ASP A 87 -3.86 10.94 -15.76
N THR A 88 -4.89 11.71 -15.43
CA THR A 88 -6.10 11.78 -16.26
C THR A 88 -5.81 12.35 -17.65
N LYS A 89 -4.85 13.28 -17.79
CA LYS A 89 -4.41 13.82 -19.09
C LYS A 89 -3.49 12.85 -19.83
N PHE A 90 -2.57 12.21 -19.11
CA PHE A 90 -1.67 11.19 -19.63
C PHE A 90 -2.44 10.04 -20.30
N LEU A 91 -3.59 9.67 -19.72
CA LEU A 91 -4.48 8.63 -20.24
C LEU A 91 -5.38 9.09 -21.40
N LYS A 92 -5.33 10.36 -21.83
CA LYS A 92 -6.10 10.84 -23.01
C LYS A 92 -5.40 10.49 -24.33
N GLU A 93 -4.87 9.28 -24.44
CA GLU A 93 -4.25 8.76 -25.65
C GLU A 93 -5.15 7.69 -26.29
N ASN A 94 -4.79 7.25 -27.50
CA ASN A 94 -5.50 6.16 -28.18
C ASN A 94 -5.39 4.85 -27.37
N GLN A 95 -6.46 4.05 -27.34
CA GLN A 95 -6.51 2.78 -26.62
C GLN A 95 -5.45 1.77 -27.06
N ASP A 96 -5.19 1.66 -28.36
CA ASP A 96 -4.16 0.76 -28.89
C ASP A 96 -2.77 1.21 -28.41
N PHE A 97 -2.53 2.52 -28.44
CA PHE A 97 -1.30 3.12 -27.93
C PHE A 97 -1.14 2.90 -26.41
N LEU A 98 -2.20 3.08 -25.62
CA LEU A 98 -2.18 2.81 -24.17
C LEU A 98 -1.94 1.33 -23.85
N MET A 99 -2.39 0.40 -24.71
CA MET A 99 -2.08 -1.02 -24.55
C MET A 99 -0.62 -1.34 -24.86
N ASP A 100 -0.04 -0.68 -25.85
CA ASP A 100 1.40 -0.78 -26.12
C ASP A 100 2.22 -0.20 -24.95
N VAL A 101 1.79 0.93 -24.37
CA VAL A 101 2.38 1.50 -23.13
C VAL A 101 2.23 0.54 -21.95
N THR A 102 1.07 -0.11 -21.80
CA THR A 102 0.83 -1.12 -20.75
C THR A 102 1.78 -2.32 -20.90
N THR A 103 2.00 -2.77 -22.13
CA THR A 103 2.89 -3.90 -22.43
C THR A 103 4.34 -3.53 -22.15
N ALA A 104 4.75 -2.32 -22.53
CA ALA A 104 6.08 -1.79 -22.22
C ALA A 104 6.29 -1.63 -20.70
N ALA A 105 5.31 -1.11 -19.96
CA ALA A 105 5.38 -0.98 -18.51
C ALA A 105 5.56 -2.33 -17.81
N ASN A 106 4.86 -3.36 -18.27
CA ASN A 106 5.05 -4.73 -17.76
C ASN A 106 6.42 -5.30 -18.13
N TYR A 107 6.91 -5.05 -19.35
CA TYR A 107 8.23 -5.52 -19.79
C TYR A 107 9.37 -4.86 -18.99
N LEU A 108 9.25 -3.56 -18.72
CA LEU A 108 10.21 -2.77 -17.95
C LEU A 108 10.03 -2.91 -16.43
N ASP A 109 9.03 -3.67 -15.99
CA ASP A 109 8.69 -3.85 -14.58
C ASP A 109 8.46 -2.51 -13.83
N ILE A 110 7.60 -1.66 -14.41
CA ILE A 110 7.15 -0.38 -13.85
C ILE A 110 5.70 -0.55 -13.39
N LYS A 111 5.53 -1.04 -12.15
CA LYS A 111 4.23 -1.44 -11.59
C LYS A 111 3.18 -0.32 -11.59
N THR A 112 3.56 0.88 -11.16
CA THR A 112 2.65 2.02 -11.02
C THR A 112 2.10 2.49 -12.36
N LEU A 113 2.93 2.56 -13.39
CA LEU A 113 2.51 2.85 -14.76
C LEU A 113 1.61 1.74 -15.32
N PHE A 114 1.97 0.47 -15.09
CA PHE A 114 1.15 -0.67 -15.51
C PHE A 114 -0.25 -0.63 -14.87
N ASP A 115 -0.34 -0.40 -13.55
CA ASP A 115 -1.61 -0.34 -12.84
C ASP A 115 -2.49 0.83 -13.34
N LEU A 116 -1.87 1.99 -13.61
CA LEU A 116 -2.55 3.18 -14.14
C LEU A 116 -3.16 2.91 -15.53
N THR A 117 -2.37 2.39 -16.46
CA THR A 117 -2.83 2.15 -17.84
C THR A 117 -3.77 0.94 -17.94
N CYS A 118 -3.56 -0.11 -17.14
CA CYS A 118 -4.51 -1.21 -17.02
C CYS A 118 -5.87 -0.74 -16.49
N GLY A 119 -5.89 0.10 -15.46
CA GLY A 119 -7.12 0.65 -14.88
C GLY A 119 -7.92 1.51 -15.88
N ALA A 120 -7.24 2.20 -16.79
CA ALA A 120 -7.87 2.97 -17.88
C ALA A 120 -8.51 2.06 -18.94
N SER A 121 -7.81 1.01 -19.36
CA SER A 121 -8.27 0.06 -20.40
C SER A 121 -9.49 -0.77 -19.98
N VAL A 122 -9.64 -1.05 -18.68
CA VAL A 122 -10.81 -1.77 -18.13
C VAL A 122 -12.10 -0.91 -18.15
N LYS A 123 -11.98 0.41 -18.04
CA LYS A 123 -13.14 1.33 -18.01
C LYS A 123 -13.81 1.52 -19.38
N SER A 124 -13.13 1.22 -20.49
CA SER A 124 -13.62 1.49 -21.85
C SER A 124 -14.10 0.28 -22.66
N SER A 125 -13.99 -0.96 -22.15
CA SER A 125 -14.14 -2.16 -23.01
C SER A 125 -15.10 -3.23 -22.47
N LYS A 126 -16.41 -3.05 -22.69
CA LYS A 126 -17.36 -4.17 -22.83
C LYS A 126 -17.19 -4.82 -24.21
N LYS A 127 -16.08 -5.52 -24.44
CA LYS A 127 -15.97 -6.58 -25.48
C LYS A 127 -14.67 -7.36 -25.25
N ARG A 128 -14.85 -8.62 -24.85
CA ARG A 128 -13.80 -9.59 -24.54
C ARG A 128 -13.02 -9.95 -25.81
N THR A 129 -11.73 -9.64 -25.82
CA THR A 129 -10.73 -10.43 -26.55
C THR A 129 -9.79 -11.04 -25.50
N LYS A 130 -9.62 -12.36 -25.57
CA LYS A 130 -8.94 -13.18 -24.56
C LYS A 130 -7.43 -12.92 -24.59
N TYR A 131 -6.94 -11.92 -23.86
CA TYR A 131 -5.56 -11.90 -23.39
C TYR A 131 -5.51 -12.63 -22.05
N LYS A 132 -4.64 -13.62 -21.95
CA LYS A 132 -4.36 -14.38 -20.72
C LYS A 132 -3.60 -13.43 -19.78
N ILE A 133 -4.34 -12.53 -19.14
CA ILE A 133 -3.87 -11.76 -17.99
C ILE A 133 -3.24 -12.79 -17.04
N ARG A 134 -1.96 -12.65 -16.70
CA ARG A 134 -1.37 -13.43 -15.61
C ARG A 134 -2.21 -13.10 -14.38
N LYS A 135 -3.17 -13.97 -14.05
CA LYS A 135 -3.92 -13.89 -12.81
C LYS A 135 -2.85 -13.99 -11.73
N MET A 136 -2.60 -12.90 -10.99
CA MET A 136 -1.74 -12.96 -9.82
C MET A 136 -2.23 -14.13 -8.97
N PRO A 137 -1.34 -15.01 -8.47
CA PRO A 137 -1.77 -16.17 -7.71
C PRO A 137 -2.74 -15.73 -6.61
N GLN A 138 -3.97 -16.25 -6.67
CA GLN A 138 -5.03 -15.93 -5.72
C GLN A 138 -5.23 -17.13 -4.80
N MET A 139 -5.48 -16.88 -3.52
CA MET A 139 -5.96 -17.89 -2.59
C MET A 139 -7.36 -17.53 -2.09
N LYS A 140 -8.12 -18.55 -1.72
CA LYS A 140 -9.43 -18.37 -1.10
C LYS A 140 -9.28 -18.49 0.41
N LEU A 141 -9.79 -17.51 1.15
CA LEU A 141 -9.92 -17.55 2.61
C LEU A 141 -11.40 -17.61 2.97
N GLN A 142 -11.79 -18.49 3.87
CA GLN A 142 -13.17 -18.58 4.37
C GLN A 142 -13.23 -18.03 5.80
N SER A 143 -14.06 -17.02 6.05
CA SER A 143 -14.29 -16.52 7.40
C SER A 143 -15.14 -17.49 8.23
N SER A 144 -15.17 -17.29 9.55
CA SER A 144 -15.90 -18.13 10.50
C SER A 144 -17.42 -18.18 10.29
N ASP A 145 -17.98 -17.16 9.64
CA ASP A 145 -19.38 -17.06 9.22
C ASP A 145 -19.61 -17.56 7.77
N GLY A 146 -18.61 -18.19 7.15
CA GLY A 146 -18.72 -18.89 5.89
C GLY A 146 -18.53 -18.04 4.63
N LYS A 147 -18.26 -16.74 4.74
CA LYS A 147 -17.97 -15.89 3.56
C LYS A 147 -16.59 -16.22 3.00
N ILE A 148 -16.50 -16.35 1.68
CA ILE A 148 -15.24 -16.64 0.97
C ILE A 148 -14.69 -15.35 0.38
N PHE A 149 -13.39 -15.14 0.58
CA PHE A 149 -12.60 -14.02 0.07
C PHE A 149 -11.55 -14.56 -0.90
N GLU A 150 -11.55 -14.06 -2.14
CA GLU A 150 -10.44 -14.26 -3.07
C GLU A 150 -9.40 -13.17 -2.82
N VAL A 151 -8.18 -13.57 -2.47
CA VAL A 151 -7.12 -12.66 -2.02
C VAL A 151 -5.84 -12.95 -2.77
N ASP A 152 -5.13 -11.89 -3.16
CA ASP A 152 -3.79 -12.01 -3.74
C ASP A 152 -2.83 -12.66 -2.76
N MET A 153 -2.03 -13.63 -3.21
CA MET A 153 -1.03 -14.27 -2.38
C MET A 153 -0.04 -13.27 -1.75
N LYS A 154 0.26 -12.14 -2.40
CA LYS A 154 1.11 -11.08 -1.81
C LYS A 154 0.46 -10.48 -0.56
N ILE A 155 -0.82 -10.14 -0.65
CA ILE A 155 -1.60 -9.58 0.47
C ILE A 155 -1.76 -10.63 1.58
N ALA A 156 -2.03 -11.88 1.20
CA ALA A 156 -2.20 -12.96 2.16
C ALA A 156 -0.90 -13.25 2.93
N LYS A 157 0.26 -13.10 2.28
CA LYS A 157 1.59 -13.24 2.91
C LYS A 157 1.95 -12.13 3.91
N CYS A 158 1.14 -11.07 4.04
CA CYS A 158 1.26 -10.15 5.18
C CYS A 158 0.99 -10.86 6.52
N SER A 159 0.26 -11.98 6.51
CA SER A 159 0.10 -12.87 7.66
C SER A 159 1.24 -13.87 7.71
N ALA A 160 1.99 -13.89 8.82
CA ALA A 160 3.05 -14.88 9.02
C ALA A 160 2.48 -16.31 9.09
N PHE A 161 1.30 -16.47 9.71
CA PHE A 161 0.56 -17.72 9.75
C PHE A 161 0.23 -18.24 8.34
N ILE A 162 -0.38 -17.41 7.49
CA ILE A 162 -0.70 -17.79 6.11
C ILE A 162 0.56 -18.04 5.29
N LYS A 163 1.62 -17.24 5.50
CA LYS A 163 2.91 -17.45 4.84
C LYS A 163 3.49 -18.83 5.13
N VAL A 164 3.52 -19.27 6.39
CA VAL A 164 3.93 -20.63 6.78
C VAL A 164 3.07 -21.68 6.08
N ILE A 165 1.75 -21.49 6.05
CA ILE A 165 0.83 -22.42 5.37
C ILE A 165 1.12 -22.53 3.87
N LEU A 166 1.44 -21.42 3.22
CA LEU A 166 1.70 -21.39 1.78
C LEU A 166 3.10 -21.92 1.42
N GLU A 167 4.12 -21.55 2.18
CA GLU A 167 5.53 -21.83 1.87
C GLU A 167 6.00 -23.18 2.43
N ASP A 168 5.60 -23.53 3.65
CA ASP A 168 6.09 -24.74 4.34
C ASP A 168 5.16 -25.94 4.12
N LEU A 169 3.84 -25.72 3.94
CA LEU A 169 2.86 -26.80 3.77
C LEU A 169 2.41 -27.00 2.32
N GLY A 170 2.79 -26.11 1.39
CA GLY A 170 2.49 -26.23 -0.04
C GLY A 170 1.00 -26.27 -0.39
N LEU A 171 0.13 -25.73 0.47
CA LEU A 171 -1.32 -25.71 0.27
C LEU A 171 -1.73 -24.56 -0.67
N VAL A 172 -1.33 -24.66 -1.95
CA VAL A 172 -1.52 -23.59 -2.95
C VAL A 172 -2.79 -23.77 -3.79
N GLU A 173 -3.33 -24.99 -3.86
CA GLU A 173 -4.46 -25.31 -4.73
C GLU A 173 -5.48 -26.17 -3.99
N GLN A 174 -6.51 -25.54 -3.40
CA GLN A 174 -7.73 -26.24 -3.04
C GLN A 174 -8.83 -25.88 -4.05
N GLU A 175 -9.18 -26.84 -4.91
CA GLU A 175 -10.46 -26.81 -5.62
C GLU A 175 -11.57 -27.06 -4.59
N GLY A 176 -12.10 -25.99 -3.98
CA GLY A 176 -13.13 -26.13 -2.94
C GLY A 176 -13.45 -24.88 -2.14
N GLU A 177 -13.97 -25.10 -0.93
CA GLU A 177 -14.15 -24.09 0.11
C GLU A 177 -12.75 -23.60 0.54
N GLY A 178 -12.53 -22.28 0.58
CA GLY A 178 -11.19 -21.71 0.82
C GLY A 178 -10.57 -22.11 2.16
N PHE A 179 -9.32 -21.71 2.40
CA PHE A 179 -8.65 -21.97 3.67
C PHE A 179 -9.48 -21.39 4.85
N PRO A 180 -9.92 -22.22 5.80
CA PRO A 180 -10.85 -21.80 6.85
C PRO A 180 -10.14 -21.02 7.96
N LEU A 181 -10.61 -19.80 8.20
CA LEU A 181 -10.22 -18.92 9.29
C LEU A 181 -11.33 -18.92 10.36
N SER A 182 -11.46 -20.04 11.07
CA SER A 182 -12.57 -20.31 12.00
C SER A 182 -12.73 -19.30 13.15
N ASN A 183 -11.70 -18.48 13.42
CA ASN A 183 -11.70 -17.50 14.50
C ASN A 183 -11.91 -16.05 14.01
N VAL A 184 -12.12 -15.82 12.70
CA VAL A 184 -12.22 -14.47 12.14
C VAL A 184 -13.53 -14.32 11.38
N LYS A 185 -14.41 -13.42 11.84
CA LYS A 185 -15.67 -13.08 11.15
C LYS A 185 -15.41 -12.32 9.85
N SER A 186 -16.38 -12.30 8.94
CA SER A 186 -16.21 -11.68 7.63
C SER A 186 -15.91 -10.18 7.66
N ASP A 187 -16.58 -9.42 8.52
CA ASP A 187 -16.39 -7.98 8.68
C ASP A 187 -14.99 -7.62 9.20
N ILE A 188 -14.50 -8.40 10.16
CA ILE A 188 -13.13 -8.28 10.69
C ILE A 188 -12.11 -8.68 9.63
N LEU A 189 -12.32 -9.80 8.94
CA LEU A 189 -11.42 -10.27 7.88
C LEU A 189 -11.32 -9.25 6.74
N GLU A 190 -12.43 -8.64 6.34
CA GLU A 190 -12.45 -7.58 5.33
C GLU A 190 -11.62 -6.36 5.77
N LYS A 191 -11.71 -5.98 7.04
CA LYS A 191 -10.91 -4.90 7.62
C LYS A 191 -9.42 -5.25 7.67
N VAL A 192 -9.07 -6.48 8.04
CA VAL A 192 -7.68 -6.98 8.03
C VAL A 192 -7.11 -6.95 6.60
N LEU A 193 -7.85 -7.44 5.61
CA LEU A 193 -7.42 -7.47 4.21
C LEU A 193 -7.23 -6.06 3.65
N LYS A 194 -8.11 -5.11 4.02
CA LYS A 194 -7.94 -3.69 3.67
C LYS A 194 -6.64 -3.12 4.22
N TRP A 195 -6.31 -3.44 5.47
CA TRP A 195 -5.05 -3.01 6.08
C TRP A 195 -3.84 -3.62 5.39
N ALA A 196 -3.87 -4.94 5.15
CA ALA A 196 -2.79 -5.66 4.48
C ALA A 196 -2.55 -5.14 3.07
N THR A 197 -3.62 -4.83 2.33
CA THR A 197 -3.53 -4.25 0.98
C THR A 197 -2.85 -2.88 0.99
N HIS A 198 -3.16 -2.04 1.98
CA HIS A 198 -2.57 -0.71 2.07
C HIS A 198 -1.08 -0.75 2.44
N HIS A 199 -0.69 -1.70 3.30
CA HIS A 199 0.67 -1.77 3.84
C HIS A 199 1.57 -2.79 3.14
N GLN A 200 1.09 -3.54 2.14
CA GLN A 200 1.82 -4.67 1.52
C GLN A 200 3.23 -4.33 1.02
N ASP A 201 3.47 -3.08 0.62
CA ASP A 201 4.74 -2.59 0.07
C ASP A 201 5.61 -1.89 1.14
N ASP A 202 5.16 -1.86 2.40
CA ASP A 202 5.90 -1.23 3.48
C ASP A 202 7.18 -2.01 3.79
N PRO A 203 8.35 -1.36 3.78
CA PRO A 203 9.64 -2.02 4.05
C PRO A 203 9.74 -2.63 5.46
N LEU A 204 8.77 -2.35 6.34
CA LEU A 204 8.70 -2.81 7.72
C LEU A 204 7.83 -4.07 7.93
N LEU A 205 7.21 -4.62 6.88
CA LEU A 205 6.47 -5.90 6.97
C LEU A 205 7.36 -7.12 6.71
N THR A 206 8.45 -6.95 5.97
CA THR A 206 9.32 -8.06 5.53
C THR A 206 10.37 -8.47 6.55
N GLN A 207 10.56 -7.71 7.63
CA GLN A 207 11.54 -8.02 8.67
C GLN A 207 10.91 -7.95 10.05
N ASN A 208 11.00 -9.07 10.79
CA ASN A 208 10.72 -9.21 12.23
C ASN A 208 11.62 -8.33 13.13
N HIS A 209 12.23 -7.26 12.59
CA HIS A 209 13.10 -6.37 13.33
C HIS A 209 12.32 -5.20 13.90
N TYR A 210 12.02 -5.33 15.18
CA TYR A 210 11.66 -4.25 16.07
C TYR A 210 12.79 -3.20 16.07
N ILE A 211 12.63 -2.08 15.35
CA ILE A 211 13.49 -0.92 15.56
C ILE A 211 12.89 -0.13 16.73
N GLU A 212 13.35 -0.50 17.92
CA GLU A 212 13.06 0.19 19.17
C GLU A 212 13.41 1.68 19.02
N GLY A 213 12.44 2.58 19.20
CA GLY A 213 12.66 4.03 19.24
C GLY A 213 12.26 4.84 18.00
N LYS A 214 11.98 4.23 16.84
CA LYS A 214 11.24 4.93 15.78
C LYS A 214 9.76 4.78 16.04
N LYS A 215 9.12 5.82 16.60
CA LYS A 215 7.65 5.97 16.57
C LYS A 215 7.22 5.66 15.14
N ARG A 216 6.60 4.50 14.92
CA ARG A 216 5.89 4.25 13.66
C ARG A 216 4.83 5.33 13.61
N VAL A 217 5.03 6.24 12.68
CA VAL A 217 4.26 7.45 12.57
C VAL A 217 2.83 6.99 12.36
N ASN A 218 1.94 7.43 13.26
CA ASN A 218 0.50 7.39 13.05
C ASN A 218 0.26 8.09 11.71
N CYS A 219 0.17 7.34 10.62
CA CYS A 219 -0.25 7.92 9.36
C CYS A 219 -1.73 8.32 9.55
N VAL A 220 -2.15 9.40 8.89
CA VAL A 220 -3.55 9.86 8.97
C VAL A 220 -4.50 8.72 8.58
N TRP A 221 -4.07 7.86 7.66
CA TRP A 221 -4.80 6.67 7.23
C TRP A 221 -5.02 5.68 8.37
N ASP A 222 -4.00 5.34 9.17
CA ASP A 222 -4.15 4.42 10.31
C ASP A 222 -5.10 4.99 11.37
N ALA A 223 -5.05 6.30 11.61
CA ALA A 223 -5.94 6.96 12.55
C ALA A 223 -7.41 6.89 12.09
N GLU A 224 -7.66 7.07 10.80
CA GLU A 224 -9.00 6.90 10.21
C GLU A 224 -9.43 5.44 10.15
N PHE A 225 -8.51 4.54 9.82
CA PHE A 225 -8.72 3.11 9.75
C PHE A 225 -9.16 2.54 11.10
N LEU A 226 -8.55 3.01 12.19
CA LEU A 226 -8.84 2.62 13.58
C LEU A 226 -9.99 3.41 14.21
N LYS A 227 -10.69 4.27 13.46
CA LYS A 227 -11.86 5.03 13.93
C LYS A 227 -13.12 4.14 13.98
N GLU A 228 -13.02 3.06 14.74
CA GLU A 228 -14.07 2.07 14.96
C GLU A 228 -14.48 2.06 16.44
N ASN A 229 -15.58 1.35 16.74
CA ASN A 229 -15.99 1.17 18.13
C ASN A 229 -15.03 0.23 18.89
N LYS A 230 -15.07 0.29 20.22
CA LYS A 230 -14.13 -0.48 21.08
C LYS A 230 -14.22 -1.98 20.82
N ASP A 231 -15.43 -2.52 20.69
CA ASP A 231 -15.64 -3.96 20.56
C ASP A 231 -15.07 -4.45 19.23
N PHE A 232 -15.32 -3.71 18.15
CA PHE A 232 -14.72 -3.96 16.83
C PHE A 232 -13.19 -3.89 16.84
N LEU A 233 -12.60 -2.93 17.56
CA LEU A 233 -11.14 -2.86 17.72
C LEU A 233 -10.56 -4.02 18.51
N MET A 234 -11.29 -4.56 19.49
CA MET A 234 -10.87 -5.76 20.22
C MET A 234 -10.95 -7.01 19.33
N ASP A 235 -12.04 -7.18 18.58
CA ASP A 235 -12.17 -8.26 17.60
C ASP A 235 -11.07 -8.17 16.51
N LEU A 236 -10.74 -6.96 16.04
CA LEU A 236 -9.66 -6.72 15.09
C LEU A 236 -8.27 -7.03 15.67
N MET A 237 -8.03 -6.69 16.94
CA MET A 237 -6.81 -7.04 17.66
C MET A 237 -6.66 -8.56 17.79
N GLU A 238 -7.73 -9.27 18.17
CA GLU A 238 -7.73 -10.73 18.29
C GLU A 238 -7.47 -11.41 16.94
N ALA A 239 -8.10 -10.94 15.86
CA ALA A 239 -7.86 -11.43 14.51
C ALA A 239 -6.42 -11.18 14.05
N ALA A 240 -5.86 -9.99 14.32
CA ALA A 240 -4.48 -9.68 13.99
C ALA A 240 -3.49 -10.58 14.73
N ASN A 241 -3.77 -10.91 15.99
CA ASN A 241 -2.98 -11.86 16.77
C ASN A 241 -3.09 -13.28 16.19
N TYR A 242 -4.30 -13.74 15.88
CA TYR A 242 -4.54 -15.07 15.29
C TYR A 242 -3.84 -15.25 13.92
N LEU A 243 -3.85 -14.21 13.08
CA LEU A 243 -3.21 -14.22 11.78
C LEU A 243 -1.71 -13.85 11.84
N GLU A 244 -1.16 -13.64 13.04
CA GLU A 244 0.23 -13.23 13.27
C GLU A 244 0.65 -11.98 12.47
N ILE A 245 -0.23 -10.97 12.41
CA ILE A 245 0.05 -9.67 11.79
C ILE A 245 0.48 -8.68 12.88
N LYS A 246 1.75 -8.78 13.29
CA LYS A 246 2.30 -8.02 14.44
C LYS A 246 2.04 -6.50 14.35
N ASN A 247 2.21 -5.91 13.18
CA ASN A 247 2.07 -4.47 13.00
C ASN A 247 0.63 -4.00 13.25
N LEU A 248 -0.38 -4.75 12.75
CA LEU A 248 -1.79 -4.47 12.99
C LEU A 248 -2.17 -4.70 14.46
N PHE A 249 -1.60 -5.73 15.09
CA PHE A 249 -1.78 -5.99 16.52
C PHE A 249 -1.24 -4.83 17.39
N ASP A 250 -0.03 -4.35 17.09
CA ASP A 250 0.57 -3.22 17.82
C ASP A 250 -0.26 -1.93 17.65
N LEU A 251 -0.73 -1.66 16.42
CA LEU A 251 -1.57 -0.49 16.11
C LEU A 251 -2.90 -0.51 16.87
N THR A 252 -3.58 -1.66 16.91
CA THR A 252 -4.84 -1.82 17.65
C THR A 252 -4.62 -1.71 19.17
N CYS A 253 -3.53 -2.27 19.70
CA CYS A 253 -3.11 -2.08 21.09
C CYS A 253 -2.90 -0.59 21.44
N GLU A 254 -2.20 0.16 20.58
CA GLU A 254 -1.96 1.60 20.78
C GLU A 254 -3.28 2.40 20.80
N ALA A 255 -4.19 2.13 19.85
CA ALA A 255 -5.48 2.80 19.77
C ALA A 255 -6.37 2.52 20.99
N LEU A 256 -6.45 1.26 21.43
CA LEU A 256 -7.17 0.88 22.64
C LEU A 256 -6.55 1.54 23.89
N GLY A 257 -5.22 1.56 23.98
CA GLY A 257 -4.48 2.23 25.07
C GLY A 257 -4.75 3.74 25.14
N LYS A 258 -4.75 4.44 23.99
CA LYS A 258 -5.11 5.87 23.90
C LYS A 258 -6.54 6.12 24.37
N SER A 259 -7.49 5.28 23.95
CA SER A 259 -8.90 5.38 24.35
C SER A 259 -9.07 5.25 25.88
N ILE A 260 -8.37 4.30 26.51
CA ILE A 260 -8.37 4.12 27.97
C ILE A 260 -7.78 5.35 28.66
N LYS A 261 -6.63 5.84 28.19
CA LYS A 261 -5.95 7.01 28.76
C LYS A 261 -6.81 8.27 28.71
N MET A 262 -7.51 8.51 27.60
CA MET A 262 -8.43 9.64 27.45
C MET A 262 -9.61 9.54 28.41
N LYS A 263 -10.26 8.38 28.51
CA LYS A 263 -11.36 8.16 29.45
C LYS A 263 -10.94 8.37 30.91
N ILE A 264 -9.74 7.96 31.29
CA ILE A 264 -9.19 8.21 32.63
C ILE A 264 -8.99 9.72 32.86
N LYS A 265 -8.42 10.43 31.88
CA LYS A 265 -8.22 11.87 31.95
C LYS A 265 -9.53 12.63 32.11
N ASP A 266 -10.56 12.27 31.35
CA ASP A 266 -11.89 12.90 31.42
C ASP A 266 -12.55 12.67 32.79
N LYS A 267 -12.48 11.44 33.32
CA LYS A 267 -12.96 11.13 34.68
C LYS A 267 -12.22 11.92 35.76
N ILE A 268 -10.90 12.06 35.66
CA ILE A 268 -10.11 12.87 36.61
C ILE A 268 -10.53 14.35 36.53
N GLN A 269 -10.74 14.88 35.33
CA GLN A 269 -11.16 16.25 35.12
C GLN A 269 -12.55 16.52 35.70
N GLU A 270 -13.50 15.61 35.49
CA GLU A 270 -14.85 15.69 36.06
C GLU A 270 -14.81 15.76 37.60
N VAL A 271 -14.02 14.87 38.24
CA VAL A 271 -13.83 14.88 39.70
C VAL A 271 -13.21 16.20 40.16
N PHE A 272 -12.25 16.75 39.41
CA PHE A 272 -11.61 18.02 39.75
C PHE A 272 -12.60 19.19 39.67
N ASP A 273 -13.45 19.22 38.64
CA ASP A 273 -14.46 20.25 38.44
C ASP A 273 -15.56 20.19 39.52
N ILE A 274 -15.98 18.99 39.92
CA ILE A 274 -16.87 18.79 41.08
C ILE A 274 -16.22 19.36 42.35
N LYS A 275 -14.95 19.02 42.62
CA LYS A 275 -14.22 19.51 43.80
C LYS A 275 -14.09 21.04 43.81
N LYS A 276 -13.88 21.67 42.64
CA LYS A 276 -13.83 23.13 42.48
C LYS A 276 -15.19 23.78 42.75
N LYS A 277 -16.28 23.20 42.23
CA LYS A 277 -17.66 23.66 42.51
C LYS A 277 -17.98 23.58 44.00
N MET A 278 -17.68 22.45 44.66
CA MET A 278 -17.88 22.26 46.10
C MET A 278 -17.09 23.28 46.94
N ARG A 279 -15.84 23.59 46.55
CA ARG A 279 -15.04 24.64 47.21
C ARG A 279 -15.67 26.03 47.11
N LYS A 280 -16.23 26.39 45.95
CA LYS A 280 -16.94 27.66 45.75
C LYS A 280 -18.21 27.75 46.58
N VAL A 281 -18.98 26.66 46.68
CA VAL A 281 -20.18 26.60 47.52
C VAL A 281 -19.82 26.79 49.00
N ARG A 282 -18.78 26.08 49.50
CA ARG A 282 -18.30 26.24 50.87
C ARG A 282 -17.82 27.66 51.18
N GLY A 283 -17.12 28.29 50.24
CA GLY A 283 -16.71 29.70 50.38
C GLY A 283 -17.89 30.66 50.48
N LYS A 284 -18.96 30.43 49.70
CA LYS A 284 -20.20 31.22 49.78
C LYS A 284 -20.97 31.00 51.09
N LEU A 285 -21.07 29.76 51.57
CA LEU A 285 -21.71 29.47 52.87
C LEU A 285 -20.96 30.14 54.03
N ASN A 286 -19.63 30.12 54.03
CA ASN A 286 -18.85 30.78 55.08
C ASN A 286 -18.98 32.31 55.08
N CYS A 287 -19.34 32.94 53.96
CA CYS A 287 -19.62 34.37 53.88
C CYS A 287 -21.05 34.76 54.29
N VAL A 288 -21.96 33.80 54.46
CA VAL A 288 -23.37 34.05 54.85
C VAL A 288 -23.59 33.80 56.35
N ILE A 289 -22.64 33.16 57.04
CA ILE A 289 -22.72 32.79 58.47
C ILE A 289 -21.91 33.77 59.37
N ILE A 290 -21.46 34.90 58.84
CA ILE A 290 -20.80 36.00 59.59
C ILE A 290 -21.69 37.24 59.48
#